data_AF-A0A9R1MDK6-F1
#
_entry.id   AF-A0A9R1MDK6-F1
#
_cell.length_a   1.000
_cell.length_b   1.000
_cell.length_c   1.000
_cell.angle_alpha   90.00
_cell.angle_beta   90.00
_cell.angle_gamma   90.00
#
_symmetry.space_group_name_H-M   'P 1'
#
loop_
_entity.id
_entity.type
_entity.pdbx_description
1 polymer ?
#
loop_
_entity_poly.entity_id
_entity_poly.type
_entity_poly.pdbx_seq_one_letter_code
_entity_poly.pdbx_strand_id
1 'polypeptide(L)'
;FFQNGMLDPWLQSKGLAGANQVLAYFAVSELREPPVDGITDANPEGLTATFGNWAPAIAARLQNGGLTCKVLEKDAFQKQMLEKLIWISAFMLVGASHPQATVGVVEKEHRAEVSTLIAQLASAAAAERGLSFDDGMEERLCAYSRAVAHFLTAVNEVQVEERLVLLSH
;
A
#
# COMPACT_ATOMS: atom_id res chain seq x y z
N PHE A 1 11.70 8.33 2.07
CA PHE A 1 10.35 8.44 2.65
C PHE A 1 9.64 7.11 2.49
N PHE A 2 9.34 6.42 3.59
CA PHE A 2 8.43 5.27 3.55
C PHE A 2 7.00 5.79 3.48
N GLN A 3 6.16 5.17 2.64
CA GLN A 3 4.80 5.65 2.41
C GLN A 3 3.78 4.53 2.20
N ASN A 4 2.54 4.87 2.53
CA ASN A 4 1.36 4.07 2.30
C ASN A 4 0.38 4.85 1.41
N GLY A 5 0.61 4.84 0.10
CA GLY A 5 -0.13 5.65 -0.87
C GLY A 5 0.79 6.65 -1.56
N MET A 6 0.34 7.90 -1.70
CA MET A 6 0.98 8.92 -2.54
C MET A 6 1.41 10.16 -1.74
N LEU A 7 2.73 10.38 -1.60
CA LEU A 7 3.29 11.60 -1.02
C LEU A 7 3.74 12.65 -2.06
N ASP A 8 3.69 12.31 -3.34
CA ASP A 8 4.19 13.15 -4.44
C ASP A 8 3.75 14.62 -4.37
N PRO A 9 2.45 14.97 -4.19
CA PRO A 9 2.03 16.37 -4.09
C PRO A 9 2.70 17.12 -2.93
N TRP A 10 2.84 16.46 -1.78
CA TRP A 10 3.47 17.04 -0.61
C TRP A 10 4.97 17.20 -0.82
N LEU A 11 5.67 16.17 -1.31
CA LEU A 11 7.11 16.24 -1.60
C LEU A 11 7.41 17.33 -2.63
N GLN A 12 6.59 17.45 -3.67
CA GLN A 12 6.73 18.50 -4.67
C GLN A 12 6.58 19.89 -4.03
N SER A 13 5.61 20.09 -3.13
CA SER A 13 5.45 21.36 -2.39
C SER A 13 6.65 21.75 -1.54
N LYS A 14 7.51 20.78 -1.20
CA LYS A 14 8.75 20.98 -0.43
C LYS A 14 10.01 21.05 -1.30
N GLY A 15 9.89 21.00 -2.62
CA GLY A 15 11.04 20.94 -3.53
C GLY A 15 11.77 19.58 -3.48
N LEU A 16 11.09 18.52 -3.04
CA LEU A 16 11.64 17.18 -2.81
C LEU A 16 11.13 16.14 -3.82
N ALA A 17 10.73 16.57 -5.03
CA ALA A 17 10.13 15.67 -6.04
C ALA A 17 11.06 14.51 -6.48
N GLY A 18 12.38 14.65 -6.35
CA GLY A 18 13.37 13.61 -6.63
C GLY A 18 13.86 12.85 -5.40
N ALA A 19 13.26 13.09 -4.22
CA ALA A 19 13.67 12.40 -3.01
C ALA A 19 13.34 10.90 -3.08
N ASN A 20 14.08 10.12 -2.31
CA ASN A 20 13.90 8.67 -2.30
C ASN A 20 12.59 8.30 -1.63
N GLN A 21 11.82 7.45 -2.29
CA GLN A 21 10.51 7.00 -1.82
C GLN A 21 10.48 5.48 -1.79
N VAL A 22 9.84 4.92 -0.76
CA VAL A 22 9.66 3.48 -0.57
C VAL A 22 8.17 3.24 -0.35
N LEU A 23 7.57 2.52 -1.28
CA LEU A 23 6.18 2.09 -1.23
C LEU A 23 6.15 0.68 -0.64
N ALA A 24 5.95 0.59 0.67
CA ALA A 24 6.12 -0.67 1.42
C ALA A 24 4.89 -1.56 1.37
N TYR A 25 4.96 -2.75 0.77
CA TYR A 25 3.85 -3.73 0.78
C TYR A 25 4.08 -4.88 1.76
N PHE A 26 5.07 -4.77 2.63
CA PHE A 26 5.28 -5.70 3.72
C PHE A 26 4.61 -5.22 5.01
N ALA A 27 4.23 -6.16 5.88
CA ALA A 27 3.66 -5.90 7.18
C ALA A 27 4.55 -6.46 8.30
N VAL A 28 4.64 -5.74 9.42
CA VAL A 28 5.30 -6.21 10.65
C VAL A 28 4.23 -6.21 11.73
N SER A 29 3.82 -7.40 12.16
CA SER A 29 2.74 -7.55 13.14
C SER A 29 3.24 -7.29 14.57
N GLU A 30 4.38 -7.85 14.93
CA GLU A 30 4.95 -7.71 16.27
C GLU A 30 6.48 -7.54 16.24
N LEU A 31 7.04 -7.02 17.34
CA LEU A 31 8.47 -6.90 17.49
C LEU A 31 9.11 -8.31 17.54
N ARG A 32 10.13 -8.53 16.71
CA ARG A 32 10.88 -9.80 16.54
C ARG A 32 10.19 -10.86 15.69
N GLU A 33 8.97 -10.63 15.22
CA GLU A 33 8.40 -11.48 14.18
C GLU A 33 8.97 -11.12 12.80
N PRO A 34 9.20 -12.11 11.92
CA PRO A 34 9.60 -11.82 10.56
C PRO A 34 8.48 -11.03 9.85
N PRO A 35 8.84 -10.04 9.02
CA PRO A 35 7.85 -9.31 8.24
C PRO A 35 7.15 -10.24 7.24
N VAL A 36 5.86 -10.02 7.02
CA VAL A 36 5.10 -10.62 5.92
C VAL A 36 5.38 -9.80 4.67
N ASP A 37 6.02 -10.41 3.67
CA ASP A 37 6.32 -9.74 2.41
C ASP A 37 5.07 -9.55 1.53
N GLY A 38 5.12 -8.57 0.63
CA GLY A 38 4.06 -8.27 -0.34
C GLY A 38 4.04 -9.21 -1.55
N ILE A 39 4.43 -10.48 -1.38
CA ILE A 39 4.38 -11.51 -2.41
C ILE A 39 2.98 -12.10 -2.46
N THR A 40 2.40 -12.20 -3.65
CA THR A 40 1.06 -12.75 -3.87
C THR A 40 1.04 -13.67 -5.09
N ASP A 41 -0.07 -14.38 -5.29
CA ASP A 41 -0.32 -15.17 -6.51
C ASP A 41 -0.35 -14.29 -7.77
N ALA A 42 -0.81 -13.04 -7.66
CA ALA A 42 -0.82 -12.07 -8.75
C ALA A 42 0.52 -11.32 -8.95
N ASN A 43 1.39 -11.30 -7.94
CA ASN A 43 2.70 -10.63 -7.93
C ASN A 43 3.75 -11.49 -7.20
N PRO A 44 4.24 -12.57 -7.84
CA PRO A 44 5.26 -13.43 -7.25
C PRO A 44 6.60 -12.73 -7.03
N GLU A 45 6.87 -11.63 -7.74
CA GLU A 45 8.05 -10.78 -7.60
C GLU A 45 7.97 -9.79 -6.42
N GLY A 46 6.79 -9.68 -5.79
CA GLY A 46 6.53 -8.77 -4.70
C GLY A 46 6.10 -7.36 -5.11
N LEU A 47 5.29 -6.75 -4.25
CA LEU A 47 4.72 -5.42 -4.50
C LEU A 47 5.58 -4.27 -3.96
N THR A 48 6.46 -4.51 -2.98
CA THR A 48 7.28 -3.43 -2.39
C THR A 48 8.18 -2.80 -3.44
N ALA A 49 8.16 -1.47 -3.54
CA ALA A 49 8.91 -0.74 -4.57
C ALA A 49 9.62 0.49 -4.01
N THR A 50 10.68 0.92 -4.68
CA THR A 50 11.44 2.13 -4.34
C THR A 50 11.81 2.95 -5.58
N PHE A 51 11.89 4.26 -5.40
CA PHE A 51 12.26 5.25 -6.43
C PHE A 51 13.26 6.27 -5.88
N GLY A 52 14.12 6.82 -6.75
CA GLY A 52 15.09 7.88 -6.44
C GLY A 52 16.56 7.42 -6.46
N ASN A 53 17.48 8.38 -6.24
CA ASN A 53 18.93 8.17 -6.41
C ASN A 53 19.54 7.05 -5.54
N TRP A 54 18.94 6.77 -4.39
CA TRP A 54 19.36 5.76 -3.42
C TRP A 54 18.46 4.51 -3.47
N ALA A 55 17.53 4.42 -4.40
CA ALA A 55 16.60 3.30 -4.54
C ALA A 55 17.32 1.93 -4.65
N PRO A 56 18.41 1.77 -5.45
CA PRO A 56 19.14 0.50 -5.47
C PRO A 56 19.71 0.10 -4.11
N ALA A 57 20.23 1.06 -3.34
CA ALA A 57 20.78 0.79 -2.01
C ALA A 57 19.69 0.40 -1.00
N ILE A 58 18.50 0.98 -1.12
CA ILE A 58 17.33 0.61 -0.30
C ILE A 58 16.85 -0.80 -0.67
N ALA A 59 16.70 -1.09 -1.96
CA ALA A 59 16.27 -2.40 -2.43
C ALA A 59 17.21 -3.50 -1.95
N ALA A 60 18.52 -3.31 -2.07
CA ALA A 60 19.52 -4.26 -1.57
C ALA A 60 19.42 -4.48 -0.05
N ARG A 61 19.14 -3.42 0.73
CA ARG A 61 18.94 -3.55 2.19
C ARG A 61 17.71 -4.37 2.54
N LEU A 62 16.58 -4.17 1.84
CA LEU A 62 15.36 -4.95 2.05
C LEU A 62 15.56 -6.41 1.65
N GLN A 63 16.19 -6.65 0.50
CA GLN A 63 16.50 -8.00 0.01
C GLN A 63 17.43 -8.78 0.94
N ASN A 64 18.46 -8.12 1.50
CA ASN A 64 19.32 -8.72 2.53
C ASN A 64 18.55 -9.05 3.82
N GLY A 65 17.43 -8.37 4.07
CA GLY A 65 16.49 -8.66 5.16
C GLY A 65 15.42 -9.70 4.82
N GLY A 66 15.50 -10.35 3.64
CA GLY A 66 14.53 -11.34 3.20
C GLY A 66 13.25 -10.78 2.59
N LEU A 67 13.21 -9.48 2.28
CA LEU A 67 12.06 -8.81 1.66
C LEU A 67 12.32 -8.50 0.18
N THR A 68 11.35 -8.78 -0.66
CA THR A 68 11.35 -8.31 -2.05
C THR A 68 11.27 -6.79 -2.10
N CYS A 69 11.95 -6.21 -3.10
CA CYS A 69 11.86 -4.79 -3.37
C CYS A 69 12.30 -4.51 -4.81
N LYS A 70 11.43 -3.94 -5.62
CA LYS A 70 11.74 -3.49 -6.98
C LYS A 70 12.19 -2.03 -7.01
N VAL A 71 13.16 -1.73 -7.87
CA VAL A 71 13.54 -0.36 -8.21
C VAL A 71 12.73 0.03 -9.43
N LEU A 72 11.93 1.09 -9.31
CA LEU A 72 11.08 1.57 -10.39
C LEU A 72 11.50 2.96 -10.85
N GLU A 73 11.32 3.20 -12.15
CA GLU A 73 11.35 4.54 -12.72
C GLU A 73 10.08 5.31 -12.34
N LYS A 74 10.15 6.64 -12.50
CA LYS A 74 9.14 7.58 -12.00
C LYS A 74 7.71 7.19 -12.39
N ASP A 75 7.45 6.95 -13.67
CA ASP A 75 6.09 6.71 -14.16
C ASP A 75 5.50 5.41 -13.60
N ALA A 76 6.31 4.34 -13.58
CA ALA A 76 5.89 3.06 -13.00
C ALA A 76 5.67 3.17 -11.48
N PHE A 77 6.53 3.90 -10.78
CA PHE A 77 6.38 4.15 -9.34
C PHE A 77 5.12 4.97 -9.04
N GLN A 78 4.79 5.96 -9.88
CA GLN A 78 3.58 6.77 -9.76
C GLN A 78 2.30 5.97 -9.96
N LYS A 79 2.25 5.09 -10.96
CA LYS A 79 1.12 4.15 -11.11
C LYS A 79 0.95 3.32 -9.84
N GLN A 80 2.03 2.74 -9.31
CA GLN A 80 1.95 1.87 -8.15
C GLN A 80 1.57 2.63 -6.86
N MET A 81 2.02 3.89 -6.68
CA MET A 81 1.56 4.74 -5.59
C MET A 81 0.04 4.95 -5.62
N LEU A 82 -0.52 5.16 -6.81
CA LEU A 82 -1.96 5.32 -6.99
C LEU A 82 -2.70 4.01 -6.77
N GLU A 83 -2.20 2.88 -7.28
CA GLU A 83 -2.78 1.57 -6.99
C GLU A 83 -2.86 1.33 -5.47
N LYS A 84 -1.79 1.66 -4.74
CA LYS A 84 -1.80 1.56 -3.28
C LYS A 84 -2.78 2.52 -2.61
N LEU A 85 -2.83 3.76 -3.06
CA LEU A 85 -3.76 4.75 -2.53
C LEU A 85 -5.22 4.32 -2.76
N ILE A 86 -5.53 3.81 -3.96
CA ILE A 86 -6.84 3.25 -4.33
C ILE A 86 -7.16 2.07 -3.42
N TRP A 87 -6.21 1.14 -3.22
CA TRP A 87 -6.40 -0.01 -2.35
C TRP A 87 -6.78 0.40 -0.93
N ILE A 88 -5.99 1.26 -0.28
CA ILE A 88 -6.29 1.73 1.09
C ILE A 88 -7.64 2.43 1.12
N SER A 89 -7.88 3.35 0.18
CA SER A 89 -9.12 4.13 0.14
C SER A 89 -10.34 3.22 -0.02
N ALA A 90 -10.29 2.26 -0.94
CA ALA A 90 -11.41 1.38 -1.23
C ALA A 90 -11.68 0.39 -0.09
N PHE A 91 -10.66 -0.35 0.35
CA PHE A 91 -10.82 -1.38 1.37
C PHE A 91 -11.18 -0.79 2.73
N MET A 92 -10.57 0.33 3.12
CA MET A 92 -10.89 0.97 4.40
C MET A 92 -12.27 1.61 4.39
N LEU A 93 -12.70 2.23 3.28
CA LEU A 93 -14.01 2.86 3.19
C LEU A 93 -15.16 1.84 3.15
N VAL A 94 -15.02 0.78 2.34
CA VAL A 94 -16.01 -0.32 2.35
C VAL A 94 -16.04 -0.95 3.73
N GLY A 95 -14.88 -1.29 4.29
CA GLY A 95 -14.79 -1.87 5.61
C GLY A 95 -15.39 -1.00 6.73
N ALA A 96 -15.25 0.33 6.68
CA ALA A 96 -15.91 1.23 7.63
C ALA A 96 -17.44 1.20 7.56
N SER A 97 -18.02 0.75 6.45
CA SER A 97 -19.47 0.55 6.31
C SER A 97 -19.95 -0.78 6.91
N HIS A 98 -19.01 -1.67 7.28
CA HIS A 98 -19.27 -3.02 7.79
C HIS A 98 -18.58 -3.23 9.15
N PRO A 99 -19.32 -3.19 10.28
CA PRO A 99 -18.72 -3.18 11.61
C PRO A 99 -17.71 -4.30 11.85
N GLN A 100 -16.50 -3.92 12.30
CA GLN A 100 -15.39 -4.84 12.61
C GLN A 100 -14.89 -5.69 11.42
N ALA A 101 -15.21 -5.30 10.18
CA ALA A 101 -14.72 -6.02 9.02
C ALA A 101 -13.19 -5.96 8.93
N THR A 102 -12.57 -7.12 8.72
CA THR A 102 -11.16 -7.17 8.32
C THR A 102 -11.02 -6.95 6.81
N VAL A 103 -9.80 -6.68 6.35
CA VAL A 103 -9.50 -6.59 4.90
C VAL A 103 -9.94 -7.87 4.18
N GLY A 104 -9.77 -9.03 4.80
CA GLY A 104 -10.21 -10.31 4.26
C GLY A 104 -11.74 -10.47 4.20
N VAL A 105 -12.46 -9.94 5.19
CA VAL A 105 -13.94 -9.91 5.15
C VAL A 105 -14.41 -9.04 3.99
N VAL A 106 -13.82 -7.85 3.81
CA VAL A 106 -14.15 -6.98 2.66
C VAL A 106 -13.86 -7.68 1.33
N GLU A 107 -12.70 -8.32 1.19
CA GLU A 107 -12.32 -9.02 -0.04
C GLU A 107 -13.26 -10.19 -0.37
N LYS A 108 -13.71 -10.93 0.65
CA LYS A 108 -14.48 -12.16 0.48
C LYS A 108 -15.99 -11.92 0.41
N GLU A 109 -16.52 -11.07 1.29
CA GLU A 109 -17.97 -10.91 1.51
C GLU A 109 -18.52 -9.64 0.85
N HIS A 110 -17.69 -8.62 0.66
CA HIS A 110 -18.06 -7.33 0.07
C HIS A 110 -17.31 -7.04 -1.24
N ARG A 111 -16.92 -8.12 -1.96
CA ARG A 111 -16.12 -8.03 -3.20
C ARG A 111 -16.73 -7.08 -4.24
N ALA A 112 -18.05 -7.17 -4.47
CA ALA A 112 -18.72 -6.34 -5.47
C ALA A 112 -18.67 -4.84 -5.13
N GLU A 113 -18.80 -4.49 -3.84
CA GLU A 113 -18.72 -3.10 -3.36
C GLU A 113 -17.30 -2.56 -3.56
N VAL A 114 -16.29 -3.30 -3.14
CA VAL A 114 -14.89 -2.87 -3.25
C VAL A 114 -14.43 -2.81 -4.72
N SER A 115 -14.83 -3.75 -5.57
CA SER A 115 -14.53 -3.71 -7.01
C SER A 115 -15.15 -2.48 -7.68
N THR A 116 -16.40 -2.14 -7.33
CA THR A 116 -17.06 -0.93 -7.84
C THR A 116 -16.30 0.33 -7.44
N LEU A 117 -15.88 0.42 -6.17
CA LEU A 117 -15.15 1.59 -5.68
C LEU A 117 -13.73 1.68 -6.26
N ILE A 118 -13.02 0.56 -6.41
CA ILE A 118 -11.72 0.49 -7.09
C ILE A 118 -11.85 1.04 -8.52
N ALA A 119 -12.87 0.62 -9.27
CA ALA A 119 -13.08 1.08 -10.64
C ALA A 119 -13.35 2.60 -10.71
N GLN A 120 -14.18 3.12 -9.80
CA GLN A 120 -14.48 4.55 -9.72
C GLN A 120 -13.24 5.39 -9.39
N LEU A 121 -12.47 4.97 -8.37
CA LEU A 121 -11.25 5.67 -7.95
C LEU A 121 -10.16 5.57 -9.01
N ALA A 122 -10.01 4.43 -9.69
CA ALA A 122 -9.07 4.26 -10.79
C ALA A 122 -9.41 5.18 -11.96
N SER A 123 -10.69 5.27 -12.34
CA SER A 123 -11.14 6.18 -13.40
C SER A 123 -10.84 7.65 -13.06
N ALA A 124 -11.14 8.07 -11.83
CA ALA A 124 -10.85 9.43 -11.36
C ALA A 124 -9.33 9.72 -11.31
N ALA A 125 -8.54 8.80 -10.76
CA ALA A 125 -7.09 8.94 -10.67
C ALA A 125 -6.42 8.99 -12.04
N ALA A 126 -6.87 8.15 -12.98
CA ALA A 126 -6.40 8.13 -14.36
C ALA A 126 -6.67 9.46 -15.07
N ALA A 127 -7.88 10.02 -14.92
CA ALA A 127 -8.26 11.30 -15.49
C ALA A 127 -7.45 12.46 -14.88
N GLU A 128 -7.31 12.50 -13.55
CA GLU A 128 -6.57 13.55 -12.83
C GLU A 128 -5.07 13.55 -13.15
N ARG A 129 -4.48 12.36 -13.32
CA ARG A 129 -3.03 12.20 -13.53
C ARG A 129 -2.64 12.05 -15.00
N GLY A 130 -3.61 11.95 -15.91
CA GLY A 130 -3.35 11.74 -17.33
C GLY A 130 -2.61 10.44 -17.61
N LEU A 131 -2.94 9.35 -16.90
CA LEU A 131 -2.29 8.05 -17.03
C LEU A 131 -3.29 6.91 -17.23
N SER A 132 -2.78 5.76 -17.67
CA SER A 132 -3.51 4.49 -17.69
C SER A 132 -2.90 3.50 -16.70
N PHE A 133 -3.77 2.78 -15.97
CA PHE A 133 -3.35 1.65 -15.14
C PHE A 133 -3.12 0.42 -16.01
N ASP A 134 -2.27 -0.48 -15.52
CA ASP A 134 -2.00 -1.75 -16.20
C ASP A 134 -3.12 -2.75 -15.90
N ASP A 135 -3.46 -3.58 -16.87
CA ASP A 135 -4.53 -4.59 -16.77
C ASP A 135 -4.37 -5.47 -15.52
N GLY A 136 -5.49 -5.95 -14.96
CA GLY A 136 -5.50 -6.82 -13.79
C GLY A 136 -5.23 -6.12 -12.46
N MET A 137 -5.26 -4.78 -12.41
CA MET A 137 -5.08 -4.00 -11.18
C MET A 137 -6.01 -4.46 -10.05
N GLU A 138 -7.31 -4.65 -10.32
CA GLU A 138 -8.25 -5.09 -9.30
C GLU A 138 -7.82 -6.41 -8.65
N GLU A 139 -7.40 -7.39 -9.47
CA GLU A 139 -6.98 -8.68 -8.95
C GLU A 139 -5.67 -8.59 -8.16
N ARG A 140 -4.71 -7.75 -8.58
CA ARG A 140 -3.50 -7.47 -7.78
C ARG A 140 -3.85 -6.90 -6.40
N LEU A 141 -4.79 -5.94 -6.35
CA LEU A 141 -5.22 -5.32 -5.10
C LEU A 141 -5.93 -6.31 -4.19
N CYS A 142 -6.75 -7.19 -4.75
CA CYS A 142 -7.44 -8.21 -3.97
C CYS A 142 -6.51 -9.35 -3.53
N ALA A 143 -5.57 -9.76 -4.37
CA ALA A 143 -4.51 -10.69 -4.02
C ALA A 143 -3.69 -10.19 -2.82
N TYR A 144 -3.33 -8.90 -2.83
CA TYR A 144 -2.67 -8.29 -1.69
C TYR A 144 -3.56 -8.29 -0.45
N SER A 145 -4.85 -7.97 -0.61
CA SER A 145 -5.84 -7.98 0.48
C SER A 145 -5.95 -9.33 1.17
N ARG A 146 -5.87 -10.43 0.40
CA ARG A 146 -5.82 -11.79 0.95
C ARG A 146 -4.57 -12.05 1.78
N ALA A 147 -3.41 -11.52 1.38
CA ALA A 147 -2.16 -11.64 2.15
C ALA A 147 -2.21 -10.88 3.49
N VAL A 148 -2.98 -9.79 3.57
CA VAL A 148 -3.16 -8.97 4.77
C VAL A 148 -4.56 -9.12 5.39
N ALA A 149 -5.22 -10.27 5.17
CA ALA A 149 -6.65 -10.48 5.45
C ALA A 149 -7.09 -10.28 6.91
N HIS A 150 -6.16 -10.40 7.86
CA HIS A 150 -6.43 -10.32 9.30
C HIS A 150 -6.44 -8.88 9.83
N PHE A 151 -5.91 -7.91 9.08
CA PHE A 151 -5.92 -6.50 9.51
C PHE A 151 -7.35 -5.96 9.51
N LEU A 152 -7.72 -5.28 10.59
CA LEU A 152 -8.99 -4.57 10.67
C LEU A 152 -9.02 -3.44 9.66
N THR A 153 -10.16 -3.29 9.00
CA THR A 153 -10.42 -2.07 8.25
C THR A 153 -10.74 -0.95 9.21
N ALA A 154 -10.18 0.22 8.95
CA ALA A 154 -10.50 1.42 9.68
C ALA A 154 -10.19 2.63 8.80
N VAL A 155 -11.11 3.59 8.75
CA VAL A 155 -10.80 4.94 8.26
C VAL A 155 -10.17 5.68 9.44
N ASN A 156 -8.96 5.27 9.80
CA ASN A 156 -8.17 5.96 10.82
C ASN A 156 -7.18 6.88 10.11
N GLU A 157 -7.43 8.18 10.13
CA GLU A 157 -6.33 9.13 10.12
C GLU A 157 -5.61 8.99 11.46
N VAL A 158 -4.52 8.23 11.48
CA VAL A 158 -3.52 8.10 12.55
C VAL A 158 -3.90 8.81 13.86
N GLN A 159 -4.70 8.17 14.72
CA GLN A 159 -4.60 8.44 16.15
C GLN A 159 -3.38 7.64 16.62
N VAL A 160 -2.26 8.32 16.84
CA VAL A 160 -1.18 7.77 17.66
C VAL A 160 -1.73 7.70 19.07
N GLU A 161 -2.50 6.66 19.36
CA GLU A 161 -2.95 6.38 20.71
C GLU A 161 -1.72 5.90 21.49
N GLU A 162 -1.33 6.68 22.51
CA GLU A 162 -0.19 6.44 23.39
C GLU A 162 -0.31 5.07 24.09
N ARG A 163 0.12 3.98 23.44
CA ARG A 163 0.38 2.70 24.10
C ARG A 163 1.86 2.49 24.44
N LEU A 164 2.51 3.56 24.91
CA LEU A 164 3.88 3.50 25.44
C LEU A 164 4.01 4.00 26.88
N VAL A 165 2.90 4.13 27.63
CA VAL A 165 2.91 4.57 29.04
C VAL A 165 2.67 3.43 30.06
N LEU A 166 2.59 2.15 29.65
CA LEU A 166 2.35 1.04 30.60
C LEU A 166 3.49 0.01 30.73
N LEU A 167 4.76 0.45 30.64
CA LEU A 167 5.91 -0.36 31.08
C LEU A 167 6.87 0.38 32.02
N SER A 168 6.34 1.30 32.82
CA SER A 168 7.07 1.91 33.94
C SER A 168 6.18 1.96 35.17
N HIS A 169 5.95 0.79 35.78
CA HIS A 169 5.82 0.60 37.22
C HIS A 169 6.27 -0.82 37.56
#